data_AF-A0A935S071-F1
#
_entry.id   AF-A0A935S071-F1
#
_cell.length_a   1.000
_cell.length_b   1.000
_cell.length_c   1.000
_cell.angle_alpha   90.00
_cell.angle_beta   90.00
_cell.angle_gamma   90.00
#
_symmetry.space_group_name_H-M   'P 1'
#
loop_
_entity.id
_entity.type
_entity.pdbx_description
1 polymer ?
#
loop_
_entity_poly.entity_id
_entity_poly.type
_entity_poly.pdbx_seq_one_letter_code
_entity_poly.pdbx_strand_id
1 'polypeptide(L)'
;MRSFIIISLLILSSSFPSFAQSTTNDPKVLFDEFWTFVDRNYIYFDAKKIDWDAVYQKYSPQINAQTTEDELFAIMDAAVVELQDAHSLLVKPKKVGTQFDFKGGYNIHFDPNLIKSKYVKDSLGQEGNLYWALLDGHVGYIYLPKFNDFLAFEKVLRVMKKLSVKKANH
;
A
#
# COMPACT_ATOMS: atom_id res chain seq x y z
N MET A 1 34.82 -50.38 -5.86
CA MET A 1 33.81 -49.89 -4.88
C MET A 1 33.39 -48.49 -5.32
N ARG A 2 32.13 -48.29 -5.69
CA ARG A 2 31.57 -46.96 -6.03
C ARG A 2 30.69 -46.53 -4.86
N SER A 3 31.15 -45.56 -4.09
CA SER A 3 30.34 -44.97 -3.01
C SER A 3 29.37 -43.97 -3.61
N PHE A 4 28.07 -44.20 -3.42
CA PHE A 4 27.02 -43.22 -3.71
C PHE A 4 26.85 -42.32 -2.50
N ILE A 5 27.02 -41.00 -2.69
CA ILE A 5 26.66 -39.99 -1.69
C ILE A 5 25.20 -39.62 -1.96
N ILE A 6 24.32 -39.99 -1.03
CA ILE A 6 22.91 -39.55 -1.03
C ILE A 6 22.89 -38.17 -0.37
N ILE A 7 22.68 -37.13 -1.17
CA ILE A 7 22.41 -35.77 -0.66
C ILE A 7 20.92 -35.76 -0.26
N SER A 8 20.66 -35.82 1.05
CA SER A 8 19.32 -35.66 1.60
C SER A 8 18.92 -34.18 1.49
N LEU A 9 17.95 -33.91 0.61
CA LEU A 9 17.35 -32.59 0.44
C LEU A 9 16.39 -32.34 1.62
N LEU A 10 16.83 -31.56 2.60
CA LEU A 10 15.99 -31.08 3.70
C LEU A 10 14.99 -30.06 3.13
N ILE A 11 13.77 -30.51 2.84
CA ILE A 11 12.66 -29.62 2.52
C ILE A 11 12.22 -28.97 3.84
N LEU A 12 12.74 -27.77 4.11
CA LEU A 12 12.24 -26.92 5.18
C LEU A 12 10.83 -26.48 4.77
N SER A 13 9.81 -27.23 5.19
CA SER A 13 8.43 -26.79 5.06
C SER A 13 8.25 -25.58 5.99
N SER A 14 8.38 -24.37 5.44
CA SER A 14 7.88 -23.17 6.11
C SER A 14 6.36 -23.25 6.10
N SER A 15 5.80 -23.96 7.07
CA SER A 15 4.41 -23.80 7.46
C SER A 15 4.29 -22.36 7.93
N PHE A 16 3.93 -21.45 7.01
CA PHE A 16 3.44 -20.14 7.39
C PHE A 16 2.29 -20.41 8.37
N PRO A 17 2.40 -20.01 9.65
CA PRO A 17 1.30 -20.20 10.57
C PRO A 17 0.13 -19.40 10.02
N SER A 18 -0.89 -20.11 9.54
CA SER A 18 -2.15 -19.49 9.16
C SER A 18 -2.68 -18.80 10.40
N PHE A 19 -2.80 -17.48 10.37
CA PHE A 19 -3.34 -16.73 11.48
C PHE A 19 -4.85 -16.99 11.52
N ALA A 20 -5.25 -17.98 12.31
CA ALA A 20 -6.65 -18.27 12.57
C ALA A 20 -7.13 -17.34 13.69
N GLN A 21 -7.98 -16.38 13.36
CA GLN A 21 -8.67 -15.56 14.34
C GLN A 21 -9.53 -16.46 15.23
N SER A 22 -9.51 -16.23 16.55
CA SER A 22 -10.40 -16.94 17.46
C SER A 22 -11.85 -16.57 17.21
N THR A 23 -12.76 -17.49 17.53
CA THR A 23 -14.21 -17.25 17.48
C THR A 23 -14.75 -16.66 18.79
N THR A 24 -13.89 -16.03 19.59
CA THR A 24 -14.25 -15.45 20.88
C THR A 24 -14.79 -14.03 20.72
N ASN A 25 -15.57 -13.59 21.69
CA ASN A 25 -15.96 -12.18 21.84
C ASN A 25 -15.21 -11.51 23.00
N ASP A 26 -14.19 -12.16 23.56
CA ASP A 26 -13.35 -11.56 24.58
C ASP A 26 -12.48 -10.45 23.96
N PRO A 27 -12.69 -9.17 24.33
CA PRO A 27 -11.99 -8.06 23.71
C PRO A 27 -10.48 -8.10 23.96
N LYS A 28 -10.04 -8.69 25.07
CA LYS A 28 -8.61 -8.81 25.39
C LYS A 28 -7.93 -9.83 24.48
N VAL A 29 -8.57 -10.99 24.27
CA VAL A 29 -8.05 -12.01 23.35
C VAL A 29 -7.99 -11.48 21.92
N LEU A 30 -9.04 -10.78 21.48
CA LEU A 30 -9.08 -10.17 20.15
C LEU A 30 -7.97 -9.11 19.96
N PHE A 31 -7.68 -8.32 20.98
CA PHE A 31 -6.56 -7.36 20.92
C PHE A 31 -5.20 -8.06 20.87
N ASP A 32 -5.00 -9.12 21.66
CA ASP A 32 -3.73 -9.86 21.67
C ASP A 32 -3.47 -10.54 20.33
N GLU A 33 -4.53 -11.06 19.71
CA GLU A 33 -4.52 -11.57 18.34
C GLU A 33 -4.15 -10.49 17.33
N PHE A 34 -4.85 -9.35 17.36
CA PHE A 34 -4.55 -8.20 16.51
C PHE A 34 -3.07 -7.77 16.65
N TRP A 35 -2.60 -7.60 17.88
CA TRP A 35 -1.25 -7.13 18.14
C TRP A 35 -0.20 -8.11 17.61
N THR A 36 -0.40 -9.41 17.88
CA THR A 36 0.47 -10.50 17.39
C THR A 36 0.47 -10.59 15.86
N PHE A 37 -0.68 -10.36 15.22
CA PHE A 37 -0.78 -10.33 13.78
C PHE A 37 0.08 -9.21 13.19
N VAL A 38 -0.02 -7.99 13.74
CA VAL A 38 0.79 -6.86 13.26
C VAL A 38 2.27 -7.11 13.54
N ASP A 39 2.63 -7.59 14.73
CA ASP A 39 4.00 -7.93 15.13
C ASP A 39 4.68 -8.88 14.13
N ARG A 40 3.96 -9.91 13.68
CA ARG A 40 4.52 -10.93 12.78
C ARG A 40 4.56 -10.54 11.31
N ASN A 41 3.75 -9.57 10.88
CA ASN A 41 3.55 -9.29 9.46
C ASN A 41 3.98 -7.89 9.03
N TYR A 42 4.14 -6.95 9.97
CA TYR A 42 4.57 -5.60 9.66
C TYR A 42 6.10 -5.52 9.61
N ILE A 43 6.66 -5.21 8.44
CA ILE A 43 8.10 -5.32 8.17
C ILE A 43 8.88 -4.02 8.41
N TYR A 44 8.22 -2.92 8.73
CA TYR A 44 8.84 -1.59 8.76
C TYR A 44 9.11 -1.03 10.15
N PHE A 45 8.99 -1.84 11.22
CA PHE A 45 9.24 -1.38 12.59
C PHE A 45 10.63 -0.75 12.74
N ASP A 46 11.69 -1.46 12.34
CA ASP A 46 13.08 -0.97 12.44
C ASP A 46 13.32 0.30 11.62
N ALA A 47 12.83 0.30 10.37
CA ALA A 47 13.00 1.42 9.45
C ALA A 47 12.35 2.71 9.98
N LYS A 48 11.23 2.57 10.69
CA LYS A 48 10.48 3.67 11.29
C LYS A 48 10.79 3.91 12.77
N LYS A 49 11.68 3.10 13.37
CA LYS A 49 12.04 3.14 14.80
C LYS A 49 10.81 3.06 15.72
N ILE A 50 9.88 2.19 15.38
CA ILE A 50 8.66 1.94 16.15
C ILE A 50 8.92 0.80 17.13
N ASP A 51 8.68 1.05 18.41
CA ASP A 51 8.66 0.03 19.45
C ASP A 51 7.25 -0.54 19.58
N TRP A 52 7.01 -1.69 18.95
CA TRP A 52 5.68 -2.31 18.92
C TRP A 52 5.27 -2.90 20.29
N ASP A 53 6.24 -3.29 21.12
CA ASP A 53 5.99 -3.72 22.50
C ASP A 53 5.52 -2.55 23.36
N ALA A 54 6.10 -1.35 23.17
CA ALA A 54 5.62 -0.14 23.83
C ALA A 54 4.17 0.21 23.43
N VAL A 55 3.79 -0.02 22.16
CA VAL A 55 2.40 0.12 21.72
C VAL A 55 1.48 -0.87 22.46
N TYR A 56 1.89 -2.14 22.63
CA TYR A 56 1.14 -3.09 23.44
C TYR A 56 0.91 -2.58 24.87
N GLN A 57 1.99 -2.14 25.53
CA GLN A 57 1.96 -1.66 26.92
C GLN A 57 1.07 -0.41 27.08
N LYS A 58 0.99 0.43 26.05
CA LYS A 58 0.15 1.63 26.04
C LYS A 58 -1.35 1.30 25.90
N TYR A 59 -1.71 0.36 25.04
CA TYR A 59 -3.12 0.13 24.67
C TYR A 59 -3.77 -1.06 25.38
N SER A 60 -3.02 -2.13 25.65
CA SER A 60 -3.54 -3.33 26.33
C SER A 60 -4.25 -3.04 27.66
N PRO A 61 -3.73 -2.16 28.55
CA PRO A 61 -4.37 -1.87 29.84
C PRO A 61 -5.72 -1.15 29.75
N GLN A 62 -6.07 -0.61 28.57
CA GLN A 62 -7.35 0.09 28.34
C GLN A 62 -8.51 -0.90 28.10
N ILE A 63 -8.20 -2.18 27.95
CA ILE A 63 -9.15 -3.22 27.56
C ILE A 63 -9.51 -4.08 28.76
N ASN A 64 -10.80 -4.29 28.97
CA ASN A 64 -11.35 -5.16 30.00
C ASN A 64 -12.56 -5.93 29.45
N ALA A 65 -13.15 -6.80 30.27
CA ALA A 65 -14.28 -7.64 29.86
C ALA A 65 -15.55 -6.87 29.47
N GLN A 66 -15.64 -5.57 29.79
CA GLN A 66 -16.76 -4.70 29.46
C GLN A 66 -16.48 -3.82 28.23
N THR A 67 -15.26 -3.84 27.69
CA THR A 67 -14.90 -3.11 26.47
C THR A 67 -15.77 -3.57 25.32
N THR A 68 -16.50 -2.63 24.73
CA THR A 68 -17.39 -2.87 23.59
C THR A 68 -16.60 -3.06 22.29
N GLU A 69 -17.24 -3.62 21.27
CA GLU A 69 -16.61 -3.78 19.95
C GLU A 69 -16.17 -2.44 19.33
N ASP A 70 -16.91 -1.36 19.58
CA ASP A 70 -16.57 -0.03 19.06
C ASP A 70 -15.40 0.63 19.81
N GLU A 71 -15.32 0.43 21.12
CA GLU A 71 -14.17 0.87 21.93
C GLU A 71 -12.92 0.06 21.56
N LEU A 72 -13.04 -1.26 21.44
CA LEU A 72 -11.95 -2.12 20.99
C LEU A 72 -11.46 -1.71 19.61
N PHE A 73 -12.37 -1.46 18.65
CA PHE A 73 -12.01 -0.95 17.33
C PHE A 73 -11.23 0.37 17.43
N ALA A 74 -11.67 1.31 18.25
CA ALA A 74 -11.00 2.60 18.42
C ALA A 74 -9.58 2.44 19.02
N ILE A 75 -9.42 1.53 19.98
CA ILE A 75 -8.12 1.21 20.60
C ILE A 75 -7.17 0.58 19.57
N MET A 76 -7.64 -0.41 18.80
CA MET A 76 -6.84 -1.05 17.75
C MET A 76 -6.50 -0.07 16.62
N ASP A 77 -7.45 0.78 16.22
CA ASP A 77 -7.22 1.82 15.21
C ASP A 77 -6.13 2.81 15.66
N ALA A 78 -6.19 3.26 16.91
CA ALA A 78 -5.16 4.12 17.49
C ALA A 78 -3.77 3.42 17.50
N ALA A 79 -3.72 2.12 17.80
CA ALA A 79 -2.48 1.35 17.72
C ALA A 79 -1.95 1.24 16.27
N VAL A 80 -2.82 1.09 15.26
CA VAL A 80 -2.43 1.10 13.84
C VAL A 80 -1.86 2.46 13.43
N VAL A 81 -2.41 3.57 13.94
CA VAL A 81 -1.90 4.92 13.65
C VAL A 81 -0.46 5.13 14.16
N GLU A 82 -0.06 4.47 15.24
CA GLU A 82 1.34 4.47 15.73
C GLU A 82 2.33 3.86 14.72
N LEU A 83 1.84 3.09 13.73
CA LEU A 83 2.68 2.58 12.65
C LEU A 83 3.19 3.68 11.69
N GLN A 84 2.62 4.88 11.80
CA GLN A 84 2.94 6.03 10.94
C GLN A 84 2.93 5.63 9.46
N ASP A 85 1.92 4.84 9.08
CA ASP A 85 1.80 4.24 7.76
C ASP A 85 0.44 4.52 7.14
N ALA A 86 0.45 5.24 6.03
CA ALA A 86 -0.76 5.59 5.32
C ALA A 86 -1.40 4.41 4.56
N HIS A 87 -0.71 3.28 4.48
CA HIS A 87 -1.19 2.06 3.83
C HIS A 87 -1.66 1.00 4.83
N SER A 88 -1.44 1.23 6.13
CA SER A 88 -1.97 0.39 7.20
C SER A 88 -3.21 1.05 7.78
N LEU A 89 -4.34 0.36 7.69
CA LEU A 89 -5.61 0.82 8.24
C LEU A 89 -6.44 -0.38 8.71
N LEU A 90 -7.21 -0.18 9.76
CA LEU A 90 -8.12 -1.19 10.29
C LEU A 90 -9.49 -1.10 9.60
N VAL A 91 -10.09 -2.22 9.24
CA VAL A 91 -11.43 -2.25 8.62
C VAL A 91 -12.31 -3.26 9.34
N LYS A 92 -13.56 -2.87 9.61
CA LYS A 92 -14.63 -3.80 9.96
C LYS A 92 -15.88 -3.49 9.11
N PRO A 93 -16.92 -4.34 9.11
CA PRO A 93 -18.14 -4.06 8.36
C PRO A 93 -18.66 -2.65 8.66
N LYS A 94 -18.88 -1.86 7.61
CA LYS A 94 -19.41 -0.47 7.68
C LYS A 94 -18.51 0.56 8.38
N LYS A 95 -17.27 0.24 8.79
CA LYS A 95 -16.36 1.19 9.43
C LYS A 95 -14.92 1.01 8.94
N VAL A 96 -14.31 2.11 8.54
CA VAL A 96 -12.89 2.20 8.16
C VAL A 96 -12.18 3.04 9.22
N GLY A 97 -11.00 2.58 9.62
CA GLY A 97 -10.14 3.23 10.60
C GLY A 97 -9.46 4.49 10.05
N THR A 98 -8.66 5.10 10.91
CA THR A 98 -7.93 6.34 10.63
C THR A 98 -6.75 6.06 9.70
N GLN A 99 -6.72 6.77 8.57
CA GLN A 99 -5.55 6.75 7.71
C GLN A 99 -4.50 7.73 8.24
N PHE A 100 -3.26 7.27 8.45
CA PHE A 100 -2.17 8.14 8.84
C PHE A 100 -1.88 9.18 7.75
N ASP A 101 -1.85 10.46 8.12
CA ASP A 101 -1.54 11.54 7.18
C ASP A 101 -0.02 11.67 6.97
N PHE A 102 0.44 11.19 5.81
CA PHE A 102 1.82 11.30 5.34
C PHE A 102 2.06 12.50 4.41
N LYS A 103 1.01 13.23 4.04
CA LYS A 103 1.11 14.37 3.10
C LYS A 103 1.47 15.66 3.83
N GLY A 104 1.18 15.76 5.12
CA GLY A 104 1.63 16.85 5.97
C GLY A 104 3.14 17.04 5.88
N GLY A 105 3.58 18.17 5.34
CA GLY A 105 5.01 18.55 5.27
C GLY A 105 5.68 18.40 3.90
N TYR A 106 5.00 17.84 2.89
CA TYR A 106 5.55 17.77 1.53
C TYR A 106 4.87 18.78 0.58
N ASN A 107 5.68 19.47 -0.21
CA ASN A 107 5.18 20.36 -1.26
C ASN A 107 4.62 19.52 -2.42
N ILE A 108 3.42 19.86 -2.88
CA ILE A 108 2.85 19.26 -4.09
C ILE A 108 3.58 19.87 -5.30
N HIS A 109 4.41 19.06 -5.96
CA HIS A 109 5.23 19.50 -7.11
C HIS A 109 4.61 19.18 -8.48
N PHE A 110 3.37 18.70 -8.52
CA PHE A 110 2.67 18.33 -9.75
C PHE A 110 1.29 18.98 -9.82
N ASP A 111 1.04 19.73 -10.88
CA ASP A 111 -0.26 20.30 -11.21
C ASP A 111 -0.63 19.94 -12.67
N PRO A 112 -1.64 19.08 -12.90
CA PRO A 112 -2.06 18.73 -14.25
C PRO A 112 -2.65 19.92 -15.02
N ASN A 113 -3.14 20.97 -14.35
CA ASN A 113 -3.66 22.17 -15.02
C ASN A 113 -2.54 23.01 -15.61
N LEU A 114 -1.39 23.11 -14.93
CA LEU A 114 -0.19 23.76 -15.49
C LEU A 114 0.25 23.07 -16.79
N ILE A 115 0.19 21.73 -16.84
CA ILE A 115 0.53 20.99 -18.06
C ILE A 115 -0.42 21.36 -19.20
N LYS A 116 -1.73 21.32 -18.94
CA LYS A 116 -2.77 21.68 -19.92
C LYS A 116 -2.63 23.11 -20.43
N SER A 117 -2.41 24.08 -19.53
CA SER A 117 -2.44 25.51 -19.88
C SER A 117 -1.14 26.00 -20.51
N LYS A 118 0.01 25.40 -20.17
CA LYS A 118 1.33 25.91 -20.57
C LYS A 118 2.01 25.11 -21.67
N TYR A 119 1.75 23.79 -21.75
CA TYR A 119 2.53 22.90 -22.62
C TYR A 119 1.69 22.21 -23.69
N VAL A 120 0.41 21.97 -23.44
CA VAL A 120 -0.49 21.36 -24.43
C VAL A 120 -1.09 22.46 -25.30
N LYS A 121 -0.78 22.46 -26.60
CA LYS A 121 -1.32 23.43 -27.57
C LYS A 121 -2.75 23.11 -27.98
N ASP A 122 -3.10 21.83 -28.00
CA ASP A 122 -4.42 21.32 -28.37
C ASP A 122 -5.14 20.73 -27.13
N SER A 123 -5.85 19.61 -27.29
CA SER A 123 -6.48 18.88 -26.19
C SER A 123 -5.62 17.73 -25.68
N LEU A 124 -5.80 17.38 -24.40
CA LEU A 124 -5.32 16.10 -23.88
C LEU A 124 -6.20 14.97 -24.43
N GLY A 125 -5.58 14.01 -25.09
CA GLY A 125 -6.22 12.73 -25.34
C GLY A 125 -6.38 11.96 -24.03
N GLN A 126 -7.47 11.21 -23.90
CA GLN A 126 -7.68 10.30 -22.78
C GLN A 126 -7.99 8.90 -23.30
N GLU A 127 -7.34 7.90 -22.71
CA GLU A 127 -7.62 6.49 -22.95
C GLU A 127 -7.65 5.79 -21.59
N GLY A 128 -8.83 5.33 -21.15
CA GLY A 128 -8.99 4.80 -19.80
C GLY A 128 -8.53 5.80 -18.74
N ASN A 129 -7.54 5.41 -17.93
CA ASN A 129 -6.94 6.25 -16.90
C ASN A 129 -5.71 7.06 -17.38
N LEU A 130 -5.30 6.92 -18.63
CA LEU A 130 -4.16 7.61 -19.22
C LEU A 130 -4.57 8.92 -19.88
N TYR A 131 -3.82 9.98 -19.60
CA TYR A 131 -3.88 11.24 -20.31
C TYR A 131 -2.63 11.40 -21.17
N TRP A 132 -2.77 11.89 -22.40
CA TRP A 132 -1.63 12.04 -23.29
C TRP A 132 -1.75 13.27 -24.19
N ALA A 133 -0.61 13.80 -24.63
CA ALA A 133 -0.52 14.89 -25.59
C ALA A 133 0.78 14.81 -26.40
N LEU A 134 0.80 15.54 -27.50
CA LEU A 134 2.02 15.82 -28.26
C LEU A 134 2.46 17.26 -27.96
N LEU A 135 3.56 17.41 -27.23
CA LEU A 135 4.14 18.71 -26.92
C LEU A 135 5.04 19.14 -28.09
N ASP A 136 4.87 20.39 -28.53
CA ASP A 136 5.61 20.99 -29.65
C ASP A 136 5.68 20.16 -30.94
N GLY A 137 4.71 19.27 -31.15
CA GLY A 137 4.63 18.43 -32.35
C GLY A 137 5.61 17.26 -32.42
N HIS A 138 6.44 17.03 -31.40
CA HIS A 138 7.48 15.99 -31.46
C HIS A 138 7.78 15.27 -30.13
N VAL A 139 7.30 15.77 -28.99
CA VAL A 139 7.51 15.14 -27.68
C VAL A 139 6.21 14.52 -27.18
N GLY A 140 6.19 13.20 -26.98
CA GLY A 140 5.04 12.50 -26.41
C GLY A 140 4.98 12.70 -24.89
N TYR A 141 3.91 13.30 -24.40
CA TYR A 141 3.60 13.38 -22.97
C TYR A 141 2.58 12.31 -22.60
N ILE A 142 2.85 11.56 -21.53
CA ILE A 142 1.94 10.59 -20.96
C ILE A 142 1.85 10.86 -19.46
N TYR A 143 0.63 11.06 -18.96
CA TYR A 143 0.30 11.11 -17.55
C TYR A 143 -0.54 9.91 -17.17
N LEU A 144 0.01 9.09 -16.28
CA LEU A 144 -0.62 7.92 -15.71
C LEU A 144 -0.85 8.16 -14.21
N PRO A 145 -2.07 8.50 -13.77
CA PRO A 145 -2.36 8.77 -12.37
C PRO A 145 -2.29 7.51 -11.50
N LYS A 146 -2.56 6.32 -12.06
CA LYS A 146 -2.63 5.03 -11.35
C LYS A 146 -2.18 3.88 -12.27
N PHE A 147 -1.52 2.86 -11.72
CA PHE A 147 -1.09 1.69 -12.48
C PHE A 147 -2.13 0.55 -12.43
N ASN A 148 -3.34 0.77 -12.94
CA ASN A 148 -4.42 -0.23 -12.89
C ASN A 148 -5.09 -0.54 -14.25
N ASP A 149 -4.66 0.07 -15.35
CA ASP A 149 -5.17 -0.21 -16.71
C ASP A 149 -4.00 -0.27 -17.72
N PHE A 150 -3.48 -1.47 -17.93
CA PHE A 150 -2.35 -1.70 -18.83
C PHE A 150 -2.75 -1.68 -20.32
N LEU A 151 -4.02 -1.95 -20.63
CA LEU A 151 -4.51 -2.03 -22.01
C LEU A 151 -4.57 -0.65 -22.67
N ALA A 152 -4.86 0.39 -21.89
CA ALA A 152 -4.81 1.77 -22.37
C ALA A 152 -3.40 2.20 -22.83
N PHE A 153 -2.35 1.69 -22.17
CA PHE A 153 -0.97 2.07 -22.46
C PHE A 153 -0.51 1.66 -23.86
N GLU A 154 -0.80 0.42 -24.27
CA GLU A 154 -0.45 -0.05 -25.61
C GLU A 154 -1.14 0.74 -26.73
N LYS A 155 -2.39 1.14 -26.51
CA LYS A 155 -3.17 1.90 -27.49
C LYS A 155 -2.59 3.31 -27.66
N VAL A 156 -2.24 3.98 -26.56
CA VAL A 156 -1.59 5.30 -26.59
C VAL A 156 -0.23 5.24 -27.28
N LEU A 157 0.61 4.24 -26.97
CA LEU A 157 1.92 4.07 -27.64
C LEU A 157 1.77 3.83 -29.15
N ARG A 158 0.77 3.05 -29.58
CA ARG A 158 0.47 2.84 -31.00
C ARG A 158 0.10 4.16 -31.70
N VAL A 159 -0.70 5.01 -31.04
CA VAL A 159 -1.04 6.34 -31.58
C VAL A 159 0.20 7.24 -31.66
N MET A 160 1.03 7.31 -30.61
CA MET A 160 2.25 8.12 -30.61
C MET A 160 3.25 7.70 -31.69
N LYS A 161 3.39 6.38 -31.92
CA LYS A 161 4.24 5.87 -33.00
C LYS A 161 3.73 6.30 -34.39
N LYS A 162 2.41 6.30 -34.61
CA LYS A 162 1.81 6.82 -35.86
C LYS A 162 2.07 8.32 -36.04
N LEU A 163 2.13 9.08 -34.95
CA LEU A 163 2.43 10.51 -34.94
C LEU A 163 3.94 10.82 -35.02
N SER A 164 4.79 9.83 -35.34
CA SER A 164 6.25 10.00 -35.49
C SER A 164 6.98 10.49 -34.24
N VAL A 165 6.40 10.29 -33.05
CA VAL A 165 7.11 10.53 -31.77
C VAL A 165 8.24 9.51 -31.66
N LYS A 166 9.49 9.99 -31.67
CA LYS A 166 10.67 9.13 -31.49
C LYS A 166 10.89 8.87 -30.00
N LYS A 167 11.21 7.62 -29.65
CA LYS A 167 11.68 7.28 -28.31
C LYS A 167 12.95 8.08 -28.05
N ALA A 168 13.04 8.78 -26.92
CA ALA A 168 14.27 9.40 -26.50
C ALA A 168 15.34 8.31 -26.35
N ASN A 169 16.45 8.44 -27.07
CA ASN A 169 17.60 7.57 -26.87
C ASN A 169 18.27 8.02 -25.57
N HIS A 170 18.26 7.16 -24.55
CA HIS A 170 19.05 7.32 -23.34
C HIS A 170 20.42 6.68 -23.53
#